data_AF-A0A1Q7X3H0-F1
#
_entry.id   AF-A0A1Q7X3H0-F1
#
_cell.length_a   1.000
_cell.length_b   1.000
_cell.length_c   1.000
_cell.angle_alpha   90.00
_cell.angle_beta   90.00
_cell.angle_gamma   90.00
#
_symmetry.space_group_name_H-M   'P 1'
#
loop_
_entity.id
_entity.type
_entity.pdbx_description
1 polymer ?
#
loop_
_entity_poly.entity_id
_entity_poly.type
_entity_poly.pdbx_seq_one_letter_code
_entity_poly.pdbx_strand_id
1 'polypeptide(L)'
;MTDRSPALRFLAPKQALELAPADAERLLVASGDEVDVRSNGTSVRARVSIHERVRPGSGFLIEGLGDGAGALRGEFAEVSPAGSAE
;
A
#
# COMPACT_ATOMS: atom_id res chain seq x y z
N MET A 1 15.01 11.45 8.51
CA MET A 1 16.15 10.54 8.28
C MET A 1 16.34 9.65 9.50
N THR A 2 15.41 8.73 9.70
CA THR A 2 15.37 7.74 10.80
C THR A 2 16.25 6.53 10.52
N ASP A 3 16.67 6.30 9.27
CA ASP A 3 17.55 5.19 8.87
C ASP A 3 18.94 5.19 9.49
N ARG A 4 19.44 6.36 9.91
CA ARG A 4 20.78 6.49 10.51
C ARG A 4 20.83 6.14 12.00
N SER A 5 19.68 5.89 12.63
CA SER A 5 19.60 5.55 14.05
C SER A 5 18.74 4.31 14.24
N PRO A 6 19.32 3.13 14.51
CA PRO A 6 18.57 1.89 14.69
C PRO A 6 17.45 2.00 15.73
N ALA A 7 17.68 2.78 16.80
CA ALA A 7 16.71 3.03 17.86
C ALA A 7 15.46 3.80 17.39
N LEU A 8 15.51 4.50 16.25
CA LEU A 8 14.39 5.30 15.72
C LEU A 8 13.66 4.63 14.55
N ARG A 9 14.03 3.39 14.18
CA ARG A 9 13.39 2.67 13.07
C ARG A 9 11.90 2.44 13.28
N PHE A 10 11.44 2.37 14.53
CA PHE A 10 10.01 2.24 14.85
C PHE A 10 9.19 3.48 14.45
N LEU A 11 9.85 4.64 14.30
CA LEU A 11 9.24 5.88 13.80
C LEU A 11 9.30 5.98 12.27
N ALA A 12 9.91 5.01 11.58
CA ALA A 12 9.93 5.01 10.13
C ALA A 12 8.47 4.94 9.62
N PRO A 13 8.07 5.86 8.72
CA PRO A 13 6.75 5.81 8.12
C PRO A 13 6.55 4.47 7.42
N LYS A 14 5.41 3.83 7.68
CA LYS A 14 5.00 2.60 6.99
C LYS A 14 4.17 2.98 5.78
N GLN A 15 4.35 2.23 4.70
CA GLN A 15 3.56 2.44 3.49
C GLN A 15 2.10 2.14 3.74
N ALA A 16 1.21 2.99 3.22
CA ALA A 16 -0.23 2.85 3.35
C ALA A 16 -0.89 2.88 1.97
N LEU A 17 -1.76 1.90 1.70
CA LEU A 17 -2.63 1.88 0.53
C LEU A 17 -4.00 2.42 0.95
N GLU A 18 -4.35 3.60 0.46
CA GLU A 18 -5.68 4.16 0.68
C GLU A 18 -6.68 3.61 -0.34
N LEU A 19 -7.80 3.06 0.14
CA LEU A 19 -8.87 2.48 -0.68
C LEU A 19 -10.24 3.07 -0.33
N ALA A 20 -11.14 3.04 -1.31
CA ALA A 20 -12.57 3.27 -1.08
C ALA A 20 -13.19 2.04 -0.36
N PRO A 21 -14.25 2.22 0.46
CA PRO A 21 -14.93 1.09 1.11
C PRO A 21 -15.38 0.00 0.14
N ALA A 22 -15.94 0.39 -1.02
CA ALA A 22 -16.40 -0.57 -2.03
C ALA A 22 -15.28 -1.42 -2.62
N ASP A 23 -14.06 -0.89 -2.76
CA ASP A 23 -12.92 -1.66 -3.28
C ASP A 23 -12.36 -2.59 -2.20
N ALA A 24 -12.29 -2.12 -0.94
CA ALA A 24 -11.89 -2.95 0.18
C ALA A 24 -12.83 -4.15 0.37
N GLU A 25 -14.15 -3.95 0.25
CA GLU A 25 -15.14 -5.03 0.25
C GLU A 25 -14.94 -6.01 -0.90
N ARG A 26 -14.69 -5.51 -2.12
CA ARG A 26 -14.46 -6.37 -3.31
C ARG A 26 -13.17 -7.18 -3.22
N LEU A 27 -12.13 -6.59 -2.62
CA LEU A 27 -10.83 -7.21 -2.41
C LEU A 27 -10.79 -8.07 -1.14
N LEU A 28 -11.85 -8.06 -0.33
CA LEU A 28 -11.95 -8.79 0.94
C LEU A 28 -10.84 -8.41 1.94
N VAL A 29 -10.52 -7.12 2.02
CA VAL A 29 -9.49 -6.57 2.94
C VAL A 29 -10.09 -5.58 3.91
N ALA A 30 -9.53 -5.50 5.11
CA ALA A 30 -9.91 -4.57 6.17
C ALA A 30 -8.82 -3.51 6.41
N SER A 31 -9.22 -2.40 7.05
CA SER A 31 -8.26 -1.39 7.52
C SER A 31 -7.23 -2.03 8.46
N GLY A 32 -5.95 -1.84 8.16
CA GLY A 32 -4.85 -2.40 8.92
C GLY A 32 -4.26 -3.69 8.35
N ASP A 33 -4.92 -4.34 7.39
CA ASP A 33 -4.39 -5.51 6.71
C ASP A 33 -3.15 -5.15 5.89
N GLU A 34 -2.21 -6.09 5.82
CA GLU A 34 -1.05 -5.96 4.93
C GLU A 34 -1.39 -6.56 3.57
N VAL A 35 -1.08 -5.82 2.52
CA VAL A 35 -1.30 -6.21 1.13
C VAL A 35 -0.03 -5.97 0.31
N ASP A 36 0.13 -6.74 -0.76
CA ASP A 36 1.11 -6.48 -1.79
C ASP A 36 0.39 -5.85 -3.00
N VAL A 37 0.88 -4.70 -3.45
CA VAL A 37 0.41 -3.95 -4.62
C VAL A 37 1.39 -4.15 -5.75
N ARG A 38 0.95 -4.76 -6.85
CA ARG A 38 1.84 -5.18 -7.94
C ARG A 38 1.42 -4.62 -9.28
N SER A 39 2.39 -4.14 -10.05
CA SER A 39 2.23 -3.81 -11.46
C SER A 39 3.56 -3.87 -12.18
N ASN A 40 3.57 -4.43 -13.39
CA ASN A 40 4.73 -4.44 -14.30
C ASN A 40 6.07 -4.81 -13.63
N GLY A 41 6.07 -5.84 -12.77
CA GLY A 41 7.27 -6.30 -12.06
C GLY A 41 7.67 -5.49 -10.82
N THR A 42 6.95 -4.41 -10.51
CA THR A 42 7.07 -3.68 -9.24
C THR A 42 6.10 -4.29 -8.22
N SER A 43 6.56 -4.51 -6.99
CA SER A 43 5.74 -4.99 -5.87
C SER A 43 6.02 -4.12 -4.65
N VAL A 44 4.97 -3.48 -4.11
CA VAL A 44 5.05 -2.63 -2.92
C VAL A 44 4.17 -3.23 -1.83
N ARG A 45 4.75 -3.46 -0.65
CA ARG A 45 4.00 -3.89 0.53
C ARG A 45 3.43 -2.67 1.25
N ALA A 46 2.13 -2.68 1.52
CA ALA A 46 1.44 -1.56 2.14
C ALA A 46 0.40 -2.04 3.16
N ARG A 47 0.07 -1.18 4.11
CA ARG A 47 -1.04 -1.38 5.04
C ARG A 47 -2.31 -0.69 4.52
N VAL A 48 -3.43 -1.39 4.48
CA VAL A 48 -4.70 -0.84 4.00
C VAL A 48 -5.21 0.24 4.95
N SER A 49 -5.65 1.36 4.38
CA SER A 49 -6.41 2.42 5.07
C SER A 49 -7.66 2.75 4.26
N ILE A 50 -8.84 2.60 4.86
CA ILE A 50 -10.11 2.79 4.13
C ILE A 50 -10.65 4.19 4.39
N HIS A 51 -10.97 4.92 3.32
CA HIS A 51 -11.51 6.27 3.40
C HIS A 51 -12.59 6.53 2.34
N GLU A 52 -13.72 7.12 2.73
CA GLU A 52 -14.81 7.46 1.80
C GLU A 52 -14.43 8.50 0.74
N ARG A 53 -13.41 9.32 1.00
CA ARG A 53 -12.91 10.32 0.04
C ARG A 53 -12.18 9.70 -1.16
N VAL A 54 -11.79 8.43 -1.08
CA VAL A 54 -11.11 7.74 -2.18
C VAL A 54 -12.15 7.38 -3.22
N ARG A 55 -11.86 7.68 -4.49
CA ARG A 55 -12.75 7.34 -5.60
C ARG A 55 -12.69 5.82 -5.83
N PRO A 56 -13.83 5.11 -5.93
CA PRO A 56 -13.86 3.69 -6.26
C PRO A 56 -13.10 3.37 -7.56
N GLY A 57 -12.37 2.26 -7.57
CA GLY A 57 -11.48 1.84 -8.66
C GLY A 57 -10.13 2.58 -8.70
N SER A 58 -9.80 3.35 -7.67
CA SER A 58 -8.49 4.00 -7.53
C SER A 58 -7.94 3.81 -6.12
N GLY A 59 -6.61 3.86 -5.99
CA GLY A 59 -5.93 3.83 -4.70
C GLY A 59 -4.78 4.82 -4.66
N PHE A 60 -4.35 5.17 -3.45
CA PHE A 60 -3.22 6.06 -3.23
C PHE A 60 -2.13 5.36 -2.42
N LEU A 61 -0.88 5.57 -2.82
CA LEU A 61 0.33 5.18 -2.09
C LEU A 61 1.15 6.44 -1.81
N ILE A 62 1.90 6.45 -0.72
CA ILE A 62 2.79 7.55 -0.38
C ILE A 62 4.08 7.38 -1.19
N GLU A 63 4.42 8.39 -1.99
CA GLU A 63 5.71 8.46 -2.69
C GLU A 63 6.83 8.91 -1.72
N GLY A 64 8.07 8.53 -2.02
CA GLY A 64 9.25 9.02 -1.28
C GLY A 64 9.63 8.21 -0.04
N LEU A 65 8.98 7.06 0.21
CA LEU A 65 9.37 6.13 1.28
C LEU A 65 10.54 5.19 0.91
N GLY A 66 10.98 5.21 -0.36
CA GLY A 66 12.07 4.36 -0.85
C GLY A 66 11.66 2.91 -1.13
N ASP A 67 10.37 2.60 -1.09
CA ASP A 67 9.77 1.28 -1.32
C ASP A 67 9.35 1.02 -2.79
N GLY A 68 9.54 2.00 -3.67
CA GLY A 68 9.24 1.89 -5.09
C GLY A 68 7.82 2.31 -5.51
N ALA A 69 7.00 2.87 -4.61
CA ALA A 69 5.62 3.28 -4.94
C ALA A 69 5.48 4.25 -6.12
N GLY A 70 6.49 5.09 -6.38
CA GLY A 70 6.50 5.98 -7.55
C GLY A 70 6.43 5.25 -8.89
N ALA A 71 6.87 3.98 -8.96
CA ALA A 71 6.78 3.17 -10.18
C ALA A 71 5.36 2.64 -10.46
N LEU A 72 4.43 2.72 -9.49
CA LEU A 72 3.03 2.32 -9.64
C LEU A 72 2.11 3.49 -10.05
N ARG A 73 2.66 4.69 -10.20
CA ARG A 73 1.88 5.90 -10.45
C ARG A 73 1.20 5.84 -11.82
N GLY A 74 -0.13 5.90 -11.82
CA GLY A 74 -0.93 5.89 -13.04
C GLY A 74 -1.07 4.51 -13.69
N GLU A 75 -0.50 3.48 -13.07
CA GLU A 75 -0.60 2.10 -13.54
C GLU A 75 -1.83 1.41 -12.94
N PHE A 76 -2.35 0.42 -13.66
CA PHE A 76 -3.26 -0.55 -13.07
C PHE A 76 -2.44 -1.52 -12.21
N ALA A 77 -2.82 -1.66 -10.95
CA ALA A 77 -2.15 -2.54 -10.02
C ALA A 77 -3.10 -3.62 -9.51
N GLU A 78 -2.55 -4.83 -9.36
CA GLU A 78 -3.19 -5.91 -8.63
C GLU A 78 -2.92 -5.73 -7.14
N VAL A 79 -3.92 -6.03 -6.31
CA VAL A 79 -3.83 -5.98 -4.85
C VAL A 79 -4.17 -7.35 -4.30
N SER A 80 -3.25 -7.95 -3.55
CA SER A 80 -3.43 -9.25 -2.89
C SER A 80 -3.03 -9.18 -1.41
N PRO A 81 -3.57 -10.04 -0.53
CA PRO A 81 -3.09 -10.13 0.84
C PRO A 81 -1.59 -10.43 0.89
N ALA A 82 -0.88 -9.80 1.84
CA ALA A 82 0.55 -10.00 2.00
C ALA A 82 0.82 -11.43 2.50
N GLY A 83 1.73 -12.13 1.82
CA GLY A 83 2.06 -13.52 2.16
C GLY A 83 1.16 -14.57 1.54
N SER A 84 0.19 -14.18 0.70
CA SER A 84 -0.43 -15.10 -0.28
C SER A 84 0.57 -15.38 -1.41
N ALA A 85 1.65 -16.07 -1.08
CA ALA A 85 2.47 -16.79 -2.03
C ALA A 85 2.17 -18.28 -1.82
N GLU A 86 1.52 -18.89 -2.79
CA GLU A 86 1.72 -20.31 -3.07
C GLU A 86 3.12 -20.51 -3.67
#